data_AF-A0A8H9WN11-F1
#
_entry.id   AF-A0A8H9WN11-F1
#
_cell.length_a   1.000
_cell.length_b   1.000
_cell.length_c   1.000
_cell.angle_alpha   90.00
_cell.angle_beta   90.00
_cell.angle_gamma   90.00
#
_symmetry.space_group_name_H-M   'P 1'
#
loop_
_entity.id
_entity.type
_entity.pdbx_description
1 polymer ?
#
loop_
_entity_poly.entity_id
_entity_poly.type
_entity_poly.pdbx_seq_one_letter_code
_entity_poly.pdbx_strand_id
1 'polypeptide(L)' 'MYSPAGATACRQDNPGHHVRLVGYDNYAQSQGTAMVIHRGPILI' A
#
# COMPACT_ATOMS: atom_id res chain seq x y z
N MET A 1 -8.74 -4.79 -9.95
CA MET A 1 -7.47 -5.39 -10.41
C MET A 1 -6.44 -4.27 -10.41
N TYR A 2 -5.30 -4.43 -9.72
CA TYR A 2 -4.43 -3.31 -9.35
C TYR A 2 -3.91 -2.57 -10.61
N SER A 3 -4.01 -1.23 -10.60
CA SER A 3 -3.30 -0.40 -11.58
C SER A 3 -1.99 0.04 -10.94
N PRO A 4 -0.82 -0.25 -11.54
CA PRO A 4 0.48 0.24 -11.07
C PRO A 4 0.51 1.76 -10.85
N ALA A 5 -0.33 2.50 -11.59
CA ALA A 5 -0.46 3.94 -11.49
C ALA A 5 -0.90 4.42 -10.09
N GLY A 6 -1.84 3.72 -9.44
CA GLY A 6 -2.38 4.16 -8.14
C GLY A 6 -1.38 4.06 -7.00
N ALA A 7 -0.60 2.97 -6.96
CA ALA A 7 0.46 2.80 -5.97
C ALA A 7 1.61 3.81 -6.17
N THR A 8 1.90 4.14 -7.43
CA THR A 8 2.96 5.10 -7.77
C THR A 8 2.57 6.51 -7.38
N ALA A 9 1.33 6.95 -7.69
CA ALA A 9 0.80 8.24 -7.25
C ALA A 9 0.80 8.37 -5.72
N CYS A 10 0.30 7.35 -5.01
CA CYS A 10 0.28 7.35 -3.54
C CYS A 10 1.68 7.55 -2.93
N ARG A 11 2.72 6.94 -3.50
CA ARG A 11 4.11 7.15 -3.05
C ARG A 11 4.60 8.57 -3.34
N GLN A 12 4.27 9.12 -4.52
CA GLN A 12 4.67 10.47 -4.90
C GLN A 12 4.04 11.52 -3.97
N ASP A 13 2.77 11.33 -3.61
CA ASP A 13 2.03 12.22 -2.73
C ASP A 13 2.45 12.08 -1.25
N ASN A 14 3.06 10.94 -0.87
CA ASN A 14 3.46 10.63 0.51
C ASN A 14 4.96 10.26 0.59
N PRO A 15 5.86 11.21 0.30
CA PRO A 15 7.30 10.94 0.31
C PRO A 15 7.78 10.59 1.72
N GLY A 16 8.55 9.51 1.84
CA GLY A 16 9.12 9.05 3.11
C GLY A 16 8.22 8.12 3.92
N HIS A 17 6.99 7.85 3.48
CA HIS A 17 6.08 6.95 4.18
C HIS A 17 6.19 5.49 3.70
N HIS A 18 5.79 4.56 4.57
CA HIS A 18 5.55 3.18 4.17
C HIS A 18 4.25 3.09 3.39
N VAL A 19 4.27 2.40 2.25
CA VAL A 19 3.07 2.15 1.45
C VAL A 19 2.77 0.66 1.49
N ARG A 20 1.53 0.32 1.81
CA ARG A 20 1.03 -1.07 1.85
C ARG A 20 -0.08 -1.26 0.84
N LEU A 21 -0.05 -2.37 0.13
CA LEU A 21 -1.20 -2.84 -0.62
C LEU A 21 -2.05 -3.72 0.30
N VAL A 22 -3.34 -3.41 0.36
CA VAL A 22 -4.31 -4.12 1.17
C VAL A 22 -5.46 -4.59 0.28
N GLY A 23 -5.76 -5.88 0.33
CA GLY A 23 -6.95 -6.46 -0.29
C GLY A 23 -7.99 -6.78 0.76
N TYR A 24 -9.21 -6.32 0.53
CA TYR A 24 -10.38 -6.62 1.36
C TYR A 24 -11.26 -7.68 0.69
N ASP A 25 -11.78 -8.60 1.50
CA ASP A 25 -12.89 -9.47 1.14
C ASP A 25 -14.19 -8.82 1.64
N ASN A 26 -15.03 -8.41 0.70
CA ASN A 26 -16.29 -7.73 1.00
C ASN A 26 -17.36 -8.67 1.55
N TYR A 27 -17.29 -9.98 1.25
CA TYR A 27 -18.26 -10.95 1.76
C TYR A 27 -17.97 -11.27 3.22
N ALA A 28 -16.72 -11.61 3.53
CA ALA A 28 -16.28 -11.85 4.90
C ALA A 28 -16.06 -10.56 5.71
N GLN A 29 -16.20 -9.38 5.08
CA GLN A 29 -15.90 -8.06 5.64
C GLN A 29 -14.55 -8.02 6.36
N SER A 30 -13.54 -8.64 5.76
CA SER A 30 -12.24 -8.82 6.40
C SER A 30 -11.09 -8.41 5.49
N GLN A 31 -9.96 -8.09 6.11
CA GLN A 31 -8.74 -7.80 5.39
C GLN A 31 -8.07 -9.11 4.99
N GLY A 32 -8.19 -9.49 3.71
CA GLY A 32 -7.69 -10.77 3.21
C GLY A 32 -6.17 -10.80 2.99
N THR A 33 -5.59 -9.75 2.40
CA THR A 33 -4.14 -9.67 2.14
C THR A 33 -3.57 -8.30 2.47
N ALA A 34 -2.32 -8.28 2.95
CA ALA A 34 -1.64 -7.05 3.34
C ALA A 34 -0.13 -7.18 3.15
N MET A 35 0.47 -6.39 2.25
CA MET A 35 1.92 -6.41 2.04
C MET A 35 2.49 -5.00 1.89
N VAL A 36 3.71 -4.81 2.37
CA VAL A 36 4.46 -3.54 2.19
C VAL A 36 5.05 -3.54 0.78
N ILE A 37 4.70 -2.53 -0.02
CA ILE A 37 5.20 -2.35 -1.39
C ILE A 37 6.24 -1.23 -1.49
N HIS A 38 6.30 -0.35 -0.50
CA HIS A 38 7.37 0.64 -0.35
C HIS A 38 7.72 0.83 1.12
N ARG A 39 9.02 0.86 1.44
CA ARG A 39 9.56 1.20 2.76
C ARG A 39 10.15 2.61 2.71
N GLY A 40 9.84 3.38 3.72
CA GLY A 40 10.37 4.71 3.94
C GLY A 40 11.81 4.64 4.44
N PRO A 41 12.52 5.77 4.46
CA PRO A 41 13.88 5.84 4.97
C PRO A 41 13.89 5.44 6.45
N ILE A 42 14.88 4.63 6.82
CA ILE A 42 15.18 4.36 8.21
C ILE A 42 16.00 5.54 8.72
N LEU A 43 15.47 6.26 9.70
CA LEU A 43 16.24 7.25 10.43
C LEU A 43 17.05 6.50 11.50
N ILE A 44 18.38 6.58 11.37
CA ILE A 44 19.37 6.11 12.35
C ILE A 44 19.95 7.32 13.07
#